data_AF-A0A6I9NDM9-F1
#
_entry.id   AF-A0A6I9NDM9-F1
#
_cell.length_a   1.000
_cell.length_b   1.000
_cell.length_c   1.000
_cell.angle_alpha   90.00
_cell.angle_beta   90.00
_cell.angle_gamma   90.00
#
_symmetry.space_group_name_H-M   'P 1'
#
loop_
_entity.id
_entity.type
_entity.pdbx_description
1 polymer ?
#
loop_
_entity_poly.entity_id
_entity_poly.type
_entity_poly.pdbx_seq_one_letter_code
_entity_poly.pdbx_strand_id
1 'polypeptide(L)'
;LSRCVTVACRPLERSLLPVFLPRYFNSGSVTLECDKEFWDLRDSVVQCELLILRQLNFHVSFEHPHKYLLHYLMSVKSLVNRHAWSRTPVAETSWALLRDCYHGAMCIRHTPQHIAIATLHLALDSYGVELPVGERDWWQVGVYEKC
;
A
#
# COMPACT_ATOMS: atom_id res chain seq x y z
N LEU A 1 -1.58 0.08 9.12
CA LEU A 1 -2.07 -1.05 9.93
C LEU A 1 -3.02 -0.59 11.05
N SER A 2 -2.67 0.36 11.94
CA SER A 2 -3.64 0.96 12.90
C SER A 2 -4.75 1.82 12.27
N ARG A 3 -4.61 2.21 11.00
CA ARG A 3 -5.65 2.87 10.20
C ARG A 3 -6.24 2.02 9.08
N CYS A 4 -5.73 0.80 8.84
CA CYS A 4 -6.09 0.06 7.62
C CYS A 4 -7.33 -0.82 7.76
N VAL A 5 -7.70 -1.22 8.98
CA VAL A 5 -8.93 -2.00 9.21
C VAL A 5 -10.00 -1.12 9.87
N THR A 6 -9.62 -0.34 10.90
CA THR A 6 -10.58 0.42 11.71
C THR A 6 -10.84 1.86 11.22
N VAL A 7 -9.98 2.50 10.40
CA VAL A 7 -10.22 3.91 9.96
C VAL A 7 -10.91 4.01 8.59
N ALA A 8 -10.81 3.00 7.72
CA ALA A 8 -11.65 2.95 6.53
C ALA A 8 -13.15 2.74 6.86
N CYS A 9 -13.47 2.23 8.04
CA CYS A 9 -14.82 1.87 8.46
C CYS A 9 -15.45 2.76 9.55
N ARG A 10 -14.78 3.81 10.04
CA ARG A 10 -15.31 4.60 11.17
C ARG A 10 -16.66 5.32 10.96
N PRO A 11 -17.08 5.73 9.74
CA PRO A 11 -18.44 6.25 9.57
C PRO A 11 -19.52 5.16 9.51
N LEU A 12 -19.15 3.88 9.36
CA LEU A 12 -20.04 2.79 8.96
C LEU A 12 -20.12 1.63 9.97
N GLU A 13 -19.53 1.79 11.16
CA GLU A 13 -19.32 0.69 12.11
C GLU A 13 -20.50 0.36 13.02
N ARG A 14 -21.55 1.20 13.12
CA ARG A 14 -22.66 0.92 14.06
C ARG A 14 -23.82 0.11 13.50
N SER A 15 -23.99 0.04 12.17
CA SER A 15 -25.17 -0.61 11.56
C SER A 15 -24.86 -1.75 10.59
N LEU A 16 -23.61 -1.90 10.13
CA LEU A 16 -23.30 -2.78 8.99
C LEU A 16 -22.32 -3.93 9.30
N LEU A 17 -21.59 -3.89 10.42
CA LEU A 17 -20.74 -5.00 10.87
C LEU A 17 -21.42 -6.39 10.90
N PRO A 18 -22.67 -6.56 11.38
CA PRO A 18 -23.32 -7.88 11.39
C PRO A 18 -23.69 -8.39 9.98
N VAL A 19 -23.74 -7.52 8.98
CA VAL A 19 -24.11 -7.87 7.59
C VAL A 19 -22.90 -8.30 6.76
N PHE A 20 -21.73 -7.68 6.98
CA PHE A 20 -20.56 -7.87 6.13
C PHE A 20 -19.68 -9.07 6.50
N LEU A 21 -19.45 -9.32 7.81
CA LEU A 21 -18.60 -10.44 8.25
C LEU A 21 -19.08 -11.82 7.76
N PRO A 22 -20.37 -12.19 7.90
CA PRO A 22 -20.82 -13.52 7.52
C PRO A 22 -20.76 -13.73 6.00
N ARG A 23 -21.07 -12.71 5.19
CA ARG A 23 -20.99 -12.82 3.72
C ARG A 23 -19.56 -13.03 3.19
N TYR A 24 -18.55 -12.51 3.90
CA TYR A 24 -17.16 -12.65 3.48
C TYR A 24 -16.58 -14.04 3.79
N PHE A 25 -16.94 -14.60 4.95
CA PHE A 25 -16.48 -15.96 5.34
C PHE A 25 -17.39 -17.08 4.86
N ASN A 26 -18.67 -16.79 4.61
CA ASN A 26 -19.68 -17.76 4.22
C ASN A 26 -20.69 -17.11 3.27
N SER A 27 -20.41 -17.19 1.96
CA SER A 27 -21.12 -16.44 0.91
C SER A 27 -22.61 -16.76 0.77
N GLY A 28 -23.15 -17.71 1.55
CA GLY A 28 -24.56 -18.09 1.58
C GLY A 28 -25.26 -17.96 2.93
N SER A 29 -24.61 -17.51 4.02
CA SER A 29 -25.25 -17.45 5.33
C SER A 29 -26.11 -16.20 5.52
N VAL A 30 -27.25 -16.40 6.19
CA VAL A 30 -28.17 -15.35 6.65
C VAL A 30 -27.41 -14.33 7.51
N THR A 31 -27.85 -13.06 7.46
CA THR A 31 -27.34 -11.98 8.32
C THR A 31 -27.23 -12.48 9.76
N LEU A 32 -26.04 -12.37 10.37
CA LEU A 32 -25.86 -12.77 11.77
C LEU A 32 -26.81 -11.93 12.63
N GLU A 33 -27.74 -12.60 13.31
CA GLU A 33 -28.52 -11.97 14.36
C GLU A 33 -27.56 -11.51 15.47
N CYS A 34 -27.93 -10.47 16.22
CA CYS A 34 -27.08 -9.88 17.27
C CYS A 34 -27.05 -10.78 18.52
N ASP A 35 -26.68 -12.03 18.31
CA ASP A 35 -26.68 -13.11 19.27
C ASP A 35 -25.35 -13.21 19.99
N LYS A 36 -25.29 -14.10 20.98
CA LYS A 36 -24.09 -14.36 21.78
C LYS A 36 -22.86 -14.64 20.89
N GLU A 37 -23.02 -15.39 19.80
CA GLU A 37 -21.92 -15.69 18.86
C GLU A 37 -21.35 -14.42 18.19
N PHE A 38 -22.19 -13.43 17.90
CA PHE A 38 -21.74 -12.15 17.36
C PHE A 38 -20.89 -11.37 18.37
N TRP A 39 -21.33 -11.34 19.63
CA TRP A 39 -20.59 -10.68 20.71
C TRP A 39 -19.27 -11.39 21.03
N ASP A 40 -19.27 -12.73 21.06
CA ASP A 40 -18.06 -13.54 21.28
C ASP A 40 -17.04 -13.35 20.14
N LEU A 41 -17.50 -13.27 18.88
CA LEU A 41 -16.65 -12.96 17.73
C LEU A 41 -16.10 -11.53 17.80
N ARG A 42 -16.94 -10.55 18.14
CA ARG A 42 -16.52 -9.16 18.32
C ARG A 42 -15.43 -9.05 19.37
N ASP A 43 -15.61 -9.70 20.52
CA ASP A 43 -14.62 -9.69 21.60
C ASP A 43 -13.32 -10.38 21.16
N SER A 44 -13.41 -11.48 20.43
CA SER A 44 -12.24 -12.15 19.84
C SER A 44 -11.47 -11.23 18.87
N VAL A 45 -12.17 -10.48 18.02
CA VAL A 45 -11.54 -9.50 17.11
C VAL A 45 -10.85 -8.38 17.88
N VAL A 46 -11.48 -7.85 18.93
CA VAL A 46 -10.89 -6.81 19.79
C VAL A 46 -9.63 -7.33 20.49
N GLN A 47 -9.63 -8.56 20.99
CA GLN A 47 -8.45 -9.17 21.59
C GLN A 47 -7.32 -9.36 20.57
N CYS A 48 -7.64 -9.85 19.37
CA CYS A 48 -6.67 -9.96 18.28
C CYS A 48 -6.05 -8.61 17.90
N GLU A 49 -6.85 -7.54 17.81
CA GLU A 49 -6.35 -6.18 17.55
C GLU A 49 -5.36 -5.74 18.65
N LEU A 50 -5.71 -5.95 19.93
CA LEU A 50 -4.84 -5.60 21.05
C LEU A 50 -3.53 -6.40 21.04
N LEU A 51 -3.58 -7.69 20.71
CA LEU A 51 -2.39 -8.54 20.60
C LEU A 51 -1.46 -8.05 19.49
N ILE A 52 -2.00 -7.68 18.33
CA ILE A 52 -1.21 -7.12 17.22
C ILE A 52 -0.57 -5.78 17.62
N LEU A 53 -1.32 -4.89 18.27
CA LEU A 53 -0.81 -3.59 18.72
C LEU A 53 0.32 -3.75 19.74
N ARG A 54 0.19 -4.70 20.68
CA ARG A 54 1.23 -5.05 21.64
C ARG A 54 2.48 -5.59 20.95
N GLN A 55 2.33 -6.47 19.96
CA GLN A 55 3.46 -7.02 19.21
C GLN A 55 4.20 -5.94 18.41
N LEU A 56 3.50 -4.90 17.96
CA LEU A 56 4.07 -3.74 17.29
C LEU A 56 4.59 -2.67 18.27
N ASN A 57 4.57 -2.91 19.59
CA ASN A 57 4.89 -1.93 20.63
C ASN A 57 4.13 -0.60 20.46
N PHE A 58 2.90 -0.66 19.94
CA PHE A 58 2.08 0.50 19.58
C PHE A 58 2.73 1.46 18.55
N HIS A 59 3.81 1.03 17.90
CA HIS A 59 4.46 1.78 16.83
C HIS A 59 3.72 1.56 15.50
N VAL A 60 2.69 2.37 15.28
CA VAL A 60 1.74 2.21 14.17
C VAL A 60 1.92 3.22 13.04
N SER A 61 2.91 4.10 13.16
CA SER A 61 3.37 5.00 12.11
C SER A 61 4.41 4.30 11.25
N PHE A 62 4.15 4.24 9.94
CA PHE A 62 5.09 3.67 8.97
C PHE A 62 5.03 4.51 7.70
N GLU A 63 6.21 4.74 7.11
CA GLU A 63 6.31 5.45 5.85
C GLU A 63 5.99 4.49 4.71
N HIS A 64 5.10 4.93 3.82
CA HIS A 64 4.68 4.12 2.70
C HIS A 64 5.51 4.43 1.44
N PRO A 65 5.95 3.41 0.68
CA PRO A 65 6.63 3.59 -0.61
C PRO A 65 5.83 4.42 -1.63
N HIS A 66 4.49 4.42 -1.54
CA HIS A 66 3.61 5.23 -2.40
C HIS A 66 3.95 6.72 -2.43
N LYS A 67 4.36 7.28 -1.27
CA LYS A 67 4.74 8.68 -1.16
C LYS A 67 5.93 8.98 -2.07
N TYR A 68 6.96 8.14 -1.99
CA TYR A 68 8.19 8.29 -2.77
C TYR A 68 7.95 7.97 -4.24
N LEU A 69 7.14 6.96 -4.55
CA LEU A 69 6.81 6.60 -5.93
C LEU A 69 6.21 7.79 -6.69
N LEU A 70 5.30 8.54 -6.07
CA LEU A 70 4.71 9.72 -6.70
C LEU A 70 5.77 10.79 -7.00
N HIS A 71 6.68 11.06 -6.05
CA HIS A 71 7.77 12.00 -6.25
C HIS A 71 8.66 11.59 -7.43
N TYR A 72 9.07 10.32 -7.49
CA TYR A 72 9.91 9.83 -8.59
C TYR A 72 9.18 9.83 -9.93
N LEU A 73 7.90 9.46 -9.98
CA LEU A 73 7.08 9.53 -11.20
C LEU A 73 6.99 10.95 -11.76
N MET A 74 6.83 11.96 -10.89
CA MET A 74 6.81 13.36 -11.32
C MET A 74 8.16 13.80 -11.89
N SER A 75 9.27 13.40 -11.27
CA SER A 75 10.62 13.66 -11.77
C SER A 75 10.83 13.02 -13.16
N VAL A 76 10.54 11.73 -13.29
CA VAL A 76 10.71 10.97 -14.56
C VAL A 76 9.79 11.53 -15.65
N LYS A 77 8.56 11.92 -15.34
CA LYS A 77 7.64 12.56 -16.30
C LYS A 77 8.22 13.85 -16.91
N SER A 78 9.03 14.60 -16.15
CA SER A 78 9.67 15.82 -16.66
C SER A 78 10.87 15.55 -17.58
N LEU A 79 11.50 14.38 -17.43
CA LEU A 79 12.66 13.95 -18.20
C LEU A 79 12.27 13.22 -19.50
N VAL A 80 11.10 12.59 -19.53
CA VAL A 80 10.61 11.80 -20.69
C VAL A 80 9.76 12.67 -21.62
N ASN A 81 9.90 12.46 -22.94
CA ASN A 81 9.09 13.15 -23.93
C ASN A 81 7.58 12.87 -23.72
N ARG A 82 6.74 13.92 -23.75
CA ARG A 82 5.28 13.84 -23.51
C ARG A 82 4.60 12.77 -24.35
N HIS A 83 5.05 12.59 -25.59
CA HIS A 83 4.49 11.60 -26.52
C HIS A 83 4.82 10.15 -26.12
N ALA A 84 6.04 9.89 -25.63
CA ALA A 84 6.44 8.58 -25.15
C ALA A 84 5.70 8.24 -23.84
N TRP A 85 5.65 9.20 -22.91
CA TRP A 85 4.92 9.06 -21.64
C TRP A 85 3.44 8.72 -21.81
N SER A 86 2.78 9.31 -22.82
CA SER A 86 1.35 9.03 -23.08
C SER A 86 1.09 7.63 -23.64
N ARG A 87 2.10 6.97 -24.21
CA ARG A 87 1.95 5.63 -24.82
C ARG A 87 2.34 4.51 -23.86
N THR A 88 3.18 4.80 -22.88
CA THR A 88 3.68 3.80 -21.92
C THR A 88 2.99 4.00 -20.56
N PRO A 89 2.19 3.03 -20.08
CA PRO A 89 1.53 3.11 -18.78
C PRO A 89 2.50 2.80 -17.62
N VAL A 90 3.63 3.52 -17.55
CA VAL A 90 4.70 3.34 -16.56
C VAL A 90 4.16 3.63 -15.15
N ALA A 91 3.30 4.63 -15.01
CA ALA A 91 2.69 4.98 -13.73
C ALA A 91 1.79 3.83 -13.21
N GLU A 92 0.89 3.34 -14.04
CA GLU A 92 -0.02 2.25 -13.68
C GLU A 92 0.74 0.97 -13.36
N THR A 93 1.77 0.66 -14.16
CA THR A 93 2.60 -0.53 -13.99
C THR A 93 3.44 -0.46 -12.72
N SER A 94 4.10 0.66 -12.45
CA SER A 94 4.86 0.85 -11.21
C SER A 94 3.96 0.79 -9.96
N TRP A 95 2.72 1.27 -10.05
CA TRP A 95 1.71 1.11 -9.00
C TRP A 95 1.26 -0.34 -8.79
N ALA A 96 1.09 -1.10 -9.88
CA ALA A 96 0.76 -2.53 -9.81
C ALA A 96 1.91 -3.32 -9.17
N LEU A 97 3.15 -3.11 -9.62
CA LEU A 97 4.34 -3.73 -9.05
C LEU A 97 4.50 -3.40 -7.56
N LEU A 98 4.17 -2.16 -7.17
CA LEU A 98 4.22 -1.77 -5.76
C LEU A 98 3.16 -2.48 -4.92
N ARG A 99 1.97 -2.72 -5.48
CA ARG A 99 0.92 -3.51 -4.81
C ARG A 99 1.38 -4.95 -4.59
N ASP A 100 2.09 -5.53 -5.55
CA ASP A 100 2.63 -6.89 -5.43
C ASP A 100 3.70 -6.96 -4.33
N CYS A 101 4.49 -5.92 -4.15
CA CYS A 101 5.47 -5.84 -3.05
C CYS A 101 4.84 -5.96 -1.65
N TYR A 102 3.57 -5.56 -1.48
CA TYR A 102 2.84 -5.71 -0.21
C TYR A 102 2.39 -7.14 0.09
N HIS A 103 2.27 -7.99 -0.92
CA HIS A 103 1.95 -9.40 -0.73
C HIS A 103 3.17 -10.19 -0.26
N GLY A 104 4.38 -9.67 -0.48
CA GLY A 104 5.64 -10.28 -0.07
C GLY A 104 6.31 -9.59 1.13
N ALA A 105 7.49 -10.10 1.49
CA ALA A 105 8.32 -9.54 2.57
C ALA A 105 9.18 -8.33 2.13
N MET A 106 8.98 -7.80 0.91
CA MET A 106 9.81 -6.71 0.37
C MET A 106 9.64 -5.41 1.18
N CYS A 107 8.40 -5.07 1.55
CA CYS A 107 8.07 -3.90 2.38
C CYS A 107 8.60 -3.96 3.82
N ILE A 108 9.07 -5.12 4.27
CA ILE A 108 9.65 -5.31 5.61
C ILE A 108 11.18 -5.31 5.54
N ARG A 109 11.76 -5.84 4.45
CA ARG A 109 13.21 -5.99 4.28
C ARG A 109 13.91 -4.75 3.76
N HIS A 110 13.20 -3.87 3.05
CA HIS A 110 13.79 -2.71 2.38
C HIS A 110 13.09 -1.41 2.79
N THR A 111 13.83 -0.31 2.73
CA THR A 111 13.25 1.02 2.98
C THR A 111 12.25 1.39 1.88
N PRO A 112 11.20 2.17 2.20
CA PRO A 112 10.15 2.53 1.24
C PRO A 112 10.69 3.28 0.01
N GLN A 113 11.80 4.01 0.14
CA GLN A 113 12.46 4.70 -0.98
C GLN A 113 13.02 3.72 -2.00
N HIS A 114 13.77 2.69 -1.56
CA HIS A 114 14.36 1.70 -2.43
C HIS A 114 13.29 0.89 -3.18
N ILE A 115 12.19 0.55 -2.50
CA ILE A 115 11.08 -0.17 -3.13
C ILE A 115 10.45 0.67 -4.24
N ALA A 116 10.21 1.96 -3.97
CA ALA A 116 9.64 2.87 -4.97
C ALA A 116 10.55 3.06 -6.19
N ILE A 117 11.87 3.16 -5.99
CA ILE A 117 12.85 3.24 -7.08
C ILE A 117 12.87 1.94 -7.87
N ALA A 118 12.91 0.79 -7.19
CA ALA A 118 12.98 -0.52 -7.83
C ALA A 118 11.73 -0.82 -8.68
N THR A 119 10.53 -0.52 -8.18
CA THR A 119 9.29 -0.73 -8.94
C THR A 119 9.18 0.21 -10.12
N LEU A 120 9.68 1.44 -10.02
CA LEU A 120 9.72 2.38 -11.13
C LEU A 120 10.76 1.99 -12.17
N HIS A 121 11.96 1.59 -11.75
CA HIS A 121 13.02 1.11 -12.64
C HIS A 121 12.56 -0.12 -13.42
N LEU A 122 11.96 -1.10 -12.74
CA LEU A 122 11.42 -2.29 -13.40
C LEU A 122 10.30 -1.94 -14.40
N ALA A 123 9.45 -0.97 -14.08
CA ALA A 123 8.43 -0.49 -15.01
C ALA A 123 9.06 0.18 -16.24
N LEU A 124 10.08 1.03 -16.06
CA LEU A 124 10.78 1.68 -17.17
C LEU A 124 11.48 0.67 -18.08
N ASP A 125 12.17 -0.30 -17.50
CA ASP A 125 12.83 -1.39 -18.23
C ASP A 125 11.82 -2.22 -19.02
N SER A 126 10.65 -2.51 -18.44
CA SER A 126 9.62 -3.31 -19.11
C SER A 126 9.05 -2.64 -20.37
N TYR A 127 9.09 -1.31 -20.45
CA TYR A 127 8.65 -0.54 -21.61
C TYR A 127 9.80 -0.03 -22.48
N GLY A 128 11.05 -0.34 -22.15
CA GLY A 128 12.24 0.11 -22.88
C GLY A 128 12.40 1.64 -22.89
N VAL A 129 11.99 2.32 -21.81
CA VAL A 129 12.10 3.78 -21.71
C VAL A 129 13.49 4.13 -21.19
N GLU A 130 14.37 4.57 -22.09
CA GLU A 130 15.67 5.11 -21.72
C GLU A 130 15.52 6.53 -21.17
N LEU A 131 16.00 6.75 -19.94
CA LEU A 131 16.05 8.07 -19.35
C LEU A 131 17.36 8.77 -19.72
N PRO A 132 17.34 10.07 -20.02
CA PRO A 132 18.57 10.82 -20.28
C PRO A 132 19.47 10.79 -19.05
N VAL A 133 20.68 10.27 -19.22
CA VAL A 133 21.69 10.18 -18.16
C VAL A 133 22.29 11.57 -17.95
N GLY A 134 21.82 12.30 -16.93
CA GLY A 134 22.42 13.57 -16.52
C GLY A 134 23.65 13.37 -15.62
N GLU A 135 24.25 14.46 -15.13
CA GLU A 135 25.36 14.41 -14.14
C GLU A 135 24.98 13.73 -12.82
N ARG A 136 23.67 13.58 -12.54
CA ARG A 136 23.13 12.81 -11.42
C ARG A 136 22.06 11.86 -11.92
N ASP A 137 22.09 10.64 -11.43
CA ASP A 137 21.06 9.67 -11.74
C ASP A 137 19.69 10.13 -11.24
N TRP A 138 18.63 9.81 -11.99
CA TRP A 138 17.26 10.24 -11.66
C TRP A 138 16.78 9.77 -10.29
N TRP A 139 17.36 8.69 -9.75
CA TRP A 139 17.06 8.17 -8.41
C TRP A 139 17.80 8.91 -7.27
N GLN A 140 18.91 9.61 -7.55
CA GLN A 140 19.69 10.32 -6.51
C GLN A 140 19.01 11.60 -6.01
N VAL A 141 18.03 12.13 -6.76
CA VAL A 141 17.33 13.39 -6.45
C VAL A 141 16.50 13.31 -5.15
N GLY A 142 16.17 12.11 -4.67
CA GLY A 142 15.40 11.92 -3.43
C GLY A 142 16.12 11.21 -2.28
N VAL A 143 17.39 10.80 -2.46
CA VAL A 143 18.12 9.98 -1.47
C VAL A 143 18.88 10.84 -0.44
N TYR A 144 19.21 12.10 -0.77
CA TYR A 144 20.11 12.92 0.05
C TYR A 144 19.44 13.93 1.00
N GLU A 145 18.11 14.03 1.08
CA GLU A 145 17.46 15.11 1.85
C GLU A 145 16.90 14.70 3.21
N LYS A 146 17.17 13.49 3.70
CA LYS A 146 16.90 13.07 5.09
C LYS A 146 17.89 12.00 5.58
N CYS A 147 19.11 12.42 5.89
CA CYS A 147 19.92 11.80 6.94
C CYS A 147 19.94 12.76 8.14
#